data_AF-A0A1G1ZN45-F1
#
_entry.id   AF-A0A1G1ZN45-F1
#
_cell.length_a   1.000
_cell.length_b   1.000
_cell.length_c   1.000
_cell.angle_alpha   90.00
_cell.angle_beta   90.00
_cell.angle_gamma   90.00
#
_symmetry.space_group_name_H-M   'P 1'
#
loop_
_entity.id
_entity.type
_entity.pdbx_description
1 polymer ?
#
loop_
_entity_poly.entity_id
_entity_poly.type
_entity_poly.pdbx_seq_one_letter_code
_entity_poly.pdbx_strand_id
1 'polypeptide(L)'
;MITVTPTRVKSGEHFDFGARQLTTEQAMESLVKYELGYGGRITEASPTRIVVQTRVLGHCLDTTIFEGSEEEMRPLRAATYYFLRACGEQMTDLVFEQAFTDLSRKDGTALQAIVAWAGPLIIGRHRVRVAMMLAIGITSEEDIKAALAIPDGDFVATLELHSANPNMPLRDIIHQTMPSAA
;
A
#
# COMPACT_ATOMS: atom_id res chain seq x y z
N MET A 1 -5.53 -21.14 9.13
CA MET A 1 -6.46 -20.09 8.72
C MET A 1 -6.19 -18.85 9.54
N ILE A 2 -6.34 -17.68 8.95
CA ILE A 2 -6.21 -16.38 9.64
C ILE A 2 -7.60 -15.88 9.97
N THR A 3 -7.81 -15.53 11.24
CA THR A 3 -9.01 -14.86 11.72
C THR A 3 -8.90 -13.39 11.39
N VAL A 4 -9.91 -12.85 10.69
CA VAL A 4 -10.01 -11.41 10.40
C VAL A 4 -11.26 -10.86 11.06
N THR A 5 -11.07 -9.86 11.93
CA THR A 5 -12.14 -9.22 12.69
C THR A 5 -12.22 -7.74 12.30
N PRO A 6 -13.18 -7.35 11.43
CA PRO A 6 -13.41 -5.98 11.05
C PRO A 6 -14.45 -5.32 11.96
N THR A 7 -14.15 -4.11 12.40
CA THR A 7 -15.07 -3.23 13.13
C THR A 7 -15.05 -1.83 12.52
N ARG A 8 -16.13 -1.09 12.67
CA ARG A 8 -16.23 0.30 12.23
C ARG A 8 -16.74 1.18 13.34
N VAL A 9 -16.14 2.36 13.49
CA VAL A 9 -16.70 3.47 14.25
C VAL A 9 -17.12 4.56 13.28
N LYS A 10 -18.40 4.91 13.27
CA LYS A 10 -18.96 5.98 12.43
C LYS A 10 -19.81 6.89 13.28
N SER A 11 -19.46 8.17 13.33
CA SER A 11 -20.19 9.18 14.13
C SER A 11 -20.39 8.80 15.61
N GLY A 12 -19.44 8.06 16.19
CA GLY A 12 -19.49 7.59 17.58
C GLY A 12 -20.21 6.25 17.79
N GLU A 13 -20.89 5.72 16.78
CA GLU A 13 -21.51 4.40 16.82
C GLU A 13 -20.51 3.31 16.42
N HIS A 14 -20.54 2.18 17.15
CA HIS A 14 -19.68 1.02 16.91
C HIS A 14 -20.45 -0.08 16.18
N PHE A 15 -19.86 -0.57 15.09
CA PHE A 15 -20.39 -1.65 14.25
C PHE A 15 -19.39 -2.80 14.25
N ASP A 16 -19.85 -3.98 14.66
CA ASP A 16 -19.11 -5.24 14.56
C ASP A 16 -19.65 -6.04 13.37
N PHE A 17 -18.75 -6.41 12.45
CA PHE A 17 -19.11 -7.18 11.26
C PHE A 17 -18.86 -8.68 11.41
N GLY A 18 -18.42 -9.11 12.59
CA GLY A 18 -18.11 -10.50 12.92
C GLY A 18 -16.76 -10.94 12.38
N ALA A 19 -16.16 -11.89 13.08
CA ALA A 19 -14.91 -12.52 12.66
C ALA A 19 -15.16 -13.49 11.49
N ARG A 20 -14.22 -13.52 10.53
CA ARG A 20 -14.21 -14.47 9.42
C ARG A 20 -12.86 -15.17 9.31
N GLN A 21 -12.88 -16.42 8.88
CA GLN A 21 -11.67 -17.21 8.62
C GLN A 21 -11.27 -17.06 7.16
N LEU A 22 -10.04 -16.62 6.91
CA LEU A 22 -9.47 -16.47 5.58
C LEU A 22 -8.24 -17.38 5.42
N THR A 23 -7.95 -17.79 4.19
CA THR A 23 -6.63 -18.35 3.87
C THR A 23 -5.55 -17.27 3.99
N THR A 24 -4.29 -17.67 4.07
CA THR A 24 -3.17 -16.71 4.13
C THR A 24 -3.15 -15.78 2.92
N GLU A 25 -3.47 -16.29 1.72
CA GLU A 25 -3.54 -15.50 0.48
C GLU A 25 -4.68 -14.48 0.53
N GLN A 26 -5.87 -14.90 0.95
CA GLN A 26 -7.03 -14.01 1.08
C GLN A 26 -6.80 -12.91 2.14
N ALA A 27 -6.18 -13.28 3.26
CA ALA A 27 -5.83 -12.34 4.31
C ALA A 27 -4.74 -11.35 3.84
N MET A 28 -3.76 -11.83 3.07
CA MET A 28 -2.75 -10.97 2.43
C MET A 28 -3.39 -9.99 1.46
N GLU A 29 -4.26 -10.45 0.55
CA GLU A 29 -4.97 -9.57 -0.37
C GLU A 29 -5.76 -8.52 0.42
N SER A 30 -6.48 -8.95 1.46
CA SER A 30 -7.26 -8.05 2.30
C SER A 30 -6.40 -6.98 2.96
N LEU A 31 -5.28 -7.38 3.57
CA LEU A 31 -4.33 -6.47 4.21
C LEU A 31 -3.74 -5.47 3.20
N VAL A 32 -3.17 -5.95 2.11
CA VAL A 32 -2.40 -5.11 1.18
C VAL A 32 -3.31 -4.21 0.36
N LYS A 33 -4.40 -4.75 -0.19
CA LYS A 33 -5.25 -4.03 -1.16
C LYS A 33 -6.30 -3.16 -0.48
N TYR A 34 -7.03 -3.70 0.49
CA TYR A 34 -8.20 -3.02 1.07
C TYR A 34 -7.88 -2.23 2.33
N GLU A 35 -6.87 -2.64 3.11
CA GLU A 35 -6.46 -1.89 4.30
C GLU A 35 -5.34 -0.92 3.97
N LEU A 36 -4.13 -1.42 3.69
CA LEU A 36 -2.94 -0.59 3.47
C LEU A 36 -3.06 0.26 2.20
N GLY A 37 -3.55 -0.34 1.11
CA GLY A 37 -3.79 0.35 -0.14
C GLY A 37 -4.79 1.50 -0.03
N TYR A 38 -5.71 1.46 0.94
CA TYR A 38 -6.69 2.53 1.19
C TYR A 38 -6.20 3.57 2.22
N GLY A 39 -4.90 3.54 2.55
CA GLY A 39 -4.28 4.46 3.50
C GLY A 39 -4.35 3.99 4.95
N GLY A 40 -4.57 2.70 5.17
CA GLY A 40 -4.57 2.09 6.49
C GLY A 40 -3.25 2.31 7.24
N ARG A 41 -3.36 2.56 8.54
CA ARG A 41 -2.24 2.71 9.47
C ARG A 41 -2.13 1.46 10.32
N ILE A 42 -0.95 0.86 10.33
CA ILE A 42 -0.63 -0.24 11.25
C ILE A 42 -0.45 0.36 12.65
N THR A 43 -1.25 -0.12 13.60
CA THR A 43 -1.27 0.35 15.00
C THR A 43 -0.70 -0.67 15.96
N GLU A 44 -0.73 -1.94 15.58
CA GLU A 44 -0.12 -3.05 16.31
C GLU A 44 0.41 -4.06 15.28
N ALA A 45 1.60 -4.60 15.55
CA ALA A 45 2.19 -5.69 14.79
C ALA A 45 3.01 -6.58 15.71
N SER A 46 2.64 -7.85 15.80
CA SER A 46 3.29 -8.89 16.59
C SER A 46 3.44 -10.17 15.75
N PRO A 47 4.10 -11.22 16.27
CA PRO A 47 4.24 -12.49 15.55
C PRO A 47 2.92 -13.15 15.12
N THR A 48 1.84 -12.92 15.87
CA THR A 48 0.54 -13.59 15.68
C THR A 48 -0.61 -12.64 15.41
N ARG A 49 -0.39 -11.32 15.44
CA ARG A 49 -1.45 -10.31 15.35
C ARG A 49 -1.00 -9.06 14.61
N ILE A 50 -1.85 -8.55 13.72
CA ILE A 50 -1.68 -7.24 13.06
C ILE A 50 -2.99 -6.47 13.18
N VAL A 51 -2.92 -5.20 13.57
CA VAL A 51 -4.08 -4.32 13.68
C VAL A 51 -3.89 -3.11 12.77
N VAL A 52 -4.83 -2.92 11.85
CA VAL A 52 -4.82 -1.80 10.90
C VAL A 52 -6.03 -0.91 11.16
N GLN A 53 -5.80 0.40 11.13
CA GLN A 53 -6.82 1.42 11.21
C GLN A 53 -6.90 2.21 9.91
N THR A 54 -8.05 2.19 9.26
CA THR A 54 -8.27 2.84 7.97
C THR A 54 -9.33 3.93 8.12
N ARG A 55 -8.98 5.18 7.80
CA ARG A 55 -9.95 6.29 7.82
C ARG A 55 -10.62 6.42 6.46
N VAL A 56 -11.92 6.18 6.42
CA VAL A 56 -12.72 6.25 5.19
C VAL A 56 -13.54 7.53 5.19
N LEU A 57 -13.33 8.37 4.17
CA LEU A 57 -14.05 9.63 3.93
C LEU A 57 -14.05 10.61 5.13
N GLY A 58 -13.06 10.52 6.02
CA GLY A 58 -12.84 11.43 7.15
C GLY A 58 -13.73 11.23 8.38
N HIS A 59 -14.84 10.50 8.28
CA HIS A 59 -15.82 10.33 9.37
C HIS A 59 -16.06 8.87 9.79
N CYS A 60 -15.47 7.91 9.07
CA CYS A 60 -15.47 6.50 9.44
C CYS A 60 -14.05 6.06 9.81
N LEU A 61 -13.91 5.35 10.91
CA LEU A 61 -12.68 4.65 11.29
C LEU A 61 -12.95 3.16 11.26
N ASP A 62 -12.35 2.47 10.30
CA ASP A 62 -12.36 1.02 10.21
C ASP A 62 -11.15 0.49 10.98
N THR A 63 -11.36 -0.55 11.79
CA THR A 63 -10.28 -1.29 12.45
C THR A 63 -10.40 -2.74 12.05
N THR A 64 -9.35 -3.25 11.42
CA THR A 64 -9.26 -4.65 10.99
C THR A 64 -8.13 -5.33 11.74
N ILE A 65 -8.47 -6.41 12.44
CA ILE A 65 -7.54 -7.25 13.18
C ILE A 65 -7.31 -8.53 12.39
N PHE A 66 -6.05 -8.89 12.19
CA PHE A 66 -5.62 -10.16 11.58
C PHE A 66 -4.91 -10.99 12.65
N GLU A 67 -5.37 -12.22 12.90
CA GLU A 67 -4.82 -13.11 13.91
C GLU A 67 -4.68 -14.55 13.42
N GLY A 68 -3.56 -15.18 13.73
CA GLY A 68 -3.30 -16.57 13.35
C GLY A 68 -2.04 -17.12 14.03
N SER A 69 -1.64 -18.33 13.64
CA SER A 69 -0.35 -18.86 14.07
C SER A 69 0.81 -18.04 13.49
N GLU A 70 1.99 -18.10 14.12
CA GLU A 70 3.17 -17.37 13.61
C GLU A 70 3.54 -17.77 12.17
N GLU A 71 3.36 -19.05 11.84
CA GLU A 71 3.64 -19.58 10.49
C GLU A 71 2.70 -18.98 9.45
N GLU A 72 1.41 -18.92 9.76
CA GLU A 72 0.38 -18.38 8.87
C GLU A 72 0.50 -16.86 8.73
N MET A 73 0.86 -16.18 9.82
CA MET A 73 1.04 -14.72 9.84
C MET A 73 2.34 -14.26 9.20
N ARG A 74 3.31 -15.16 8.99
CA ARG A 74 4.65 -14.82 8.45
C ARG A 74 4.59 -14.01 7.15
N PRO A 75 3.76 -14.34 6.13
CA PRO A 75 3.67 -13.52 4.93
C PRO A 75 3.11 -12.13 5.24
N LEU A 76 2.02 -12.04 6.00
CA LEU A 76 1.41 -10.75 6.35
C LEU A 76 2.40 -9.86 7.10
N ARG A 77 3.20 -10.45 8.00
CA ARG A 77 4.28 -9.75 8.72
C ARG A 77 5.36 -9.22 7.80
N ALA A 78 5.75 -9.98 6.77
CA ALA A 78 6.71 -9.52 5.78
C ALA A 78 6.15 -8.30 5.02
N ALA A 79 4.90 -8.36 4.58
CA ALA A 79 4.22 -7.22 3.94
C ALA A 79 4.14 -6.01 4.87
N THR A 80 3.76 -6.21 6.14
CA THR A 80 3.75 -5.18 7.18
C THR A 80 5.12 -4.54 7.38
N TYR A 81 6.18 -5.34 7.45
CA TYR A 81 7.55 -4.83 7.62
C TYR A 81 7.94 -3.89 6.47
N TYR A 82 7.76 -4.31 5.22
CA TYR A 82 8.12 -3.48 4.08
C TYR A 82 7.21 -2.25 3.93
N PHE A 83 5.93 -2.37 4.29
CA PHE A 83 5.03 -1.22 4.33
C PHE A 83 5.46 -0.17 5.36
N LEU A 84 5.87 -0.61 6.56
CA LEU A 84 6.40 0.30 7.59
C LEU A 84 7.70 0.99 7.13
N ARG A 85 8.55 0.26 6.39
CA ARG A 85 9.75 0.84 5.74
C ARG A 85 9.37 1.90 4.69
N ALA A 86 8.34 1.63 3.88
CA ALA A 86 7.80 2.59 2.91
C ALA A 86 7.14 3.82 3.56
N CYS A 87 6.74 3.72 4.83
CA CYS A 87 6.25 4.85 5.63
C CYS A 87 7.37 5.68 6.29
N GLY A 88 8.64 5.30 6.15
CA GLY A 88 9.77 6.04 6.69
C GLY A 88 9.96 7.41 6.03
N GLU A 89 10.65 8.32 6.72
CA GLU A 89 10.81 9.73 6.28
C GLU A 89 11.35 9.84 4.85
N GLN A 90 12.44 9.13 4.52
CA GLN A 90 13.05 9.16 3.18
C GLN A 90 12.08 8.79 2.05
N MET A 91 11.21 7.80 2.27
CA MET A 91 10.25 7.34 1.25
C MET A 91 9.00 8.21 1.21
N THR A 92 8.72 8.92 2.29
CA THR A 92 7.54 9.77 2.41
C THR A 92 7.59 10.90 1.40
N ASP A 93 8.73 11.57 1.23
CA ASP A 93 8.84 12.70 0.30
C ASP A 93 8.55 12.27 -1.14
N LEU A 94 9.12 11.14 -1.59
CA LEU A 94 8.87 10.57 -2.93
C LEU A 94 7.41 10.20 -3.15
N VAL A 95 6.80 9.54 -2.17
CA VAL A 95 5.39 9.15 -2.22
C VAL A 95 4.48 10.37 -2.30
N PHE A 96 4.76 11.40 -1.51
CA PHE A 96 3.98 12.63 -1.52
C PHE A 96 4.17 13.41 -2.82
N GLU A 97 5.41 13.55 -3.33
CA GLU A 97 5.69 14.20 -4.63
C GLU A 97 4.87 13.55 -5.76
N GLN A 98 4.87 12.22 -5.84
CA GLN A 98 4.08 11.51 -6.84
C GLN A 98 2.57 11.63 -6.59
N ALA A 99 2.13 11.49 -5.34
CA ALA A 99 0.71 11.62 -5.00
C ALA A 99 0.16 13.01 -5.37
N PHE A 100 0.95 14.07 -5.14
CA PHE A 100 0.63 15.43 -5.56
C PHE A 100 0.58 15.51 -7.08
N THR A 101 1.56 14.95 -7.80
CA THR A 101 1.56 14.92 -9.27
C THR A 101 0.29 14.27 -9.82
N ASP A 102 -0.15 13.14 -9.25
CA ASP A 102 -1.37 12.44 -9.67
C ASP A 102 -2.65 13.23 -9.35
N LEU A 103 -2.64 13.99 -8.25
CA LEU A 103 -3.76 14.83 -7.82
C LEU A 103 -3.85 16.15 -8.61
N SER A 104 -2.72 16.78 -8.92
CA SER A 104 -2.60 18.05 -9.64
C SER A 104 -2.99 17.96 -11.11
N ARG A 105 -3.05 16.75 -11.69
CA ARG A 105 -3.61 16.50 -13.03
C ARG A 105 -5.13 16.72 -13.10
N LYS A 106 -5.80 17.07 -11.99
CA LYS A 106 -7.25 17.35 -11.92
C LYS A 106 -7.48 18.84 -11.65
N ASP A 107 -8.13 19.54 -12.58
CA ASP A 107 -8.43 20.97 -12.48
C ASP A 107 -9.43 21.34 -11.36
N GLY A 108 -9.22 22.51 -10.75
CA GLY A 108 -10.26 23.27 -10.04
C GLY A 108 -10.30 23.13 -8.51
N THR A 109 -11.10 24.02 -7.88
CA THR A 109 -11.38 24.11 -6.43
C THR A 109 -11.86 22.81 -5.77
N ALA A 110 -12.24 21.80 -6.56
CA ALA A 110 -12.47 20.43 -6.11
C ALA A 110 -11.20 19.73 -5.60
N LEU A 111 -10.00 20.24 -5.90
CA LEU A 111 -8.72 19.65 -5.53
C LEU A 111 -8.59 19.44 -4.02
N GLN A 112 -9.03 20.37 -3.17
CA GLN A 112 -8.94 20.20 -1.71
C GLN A 112 -9.85 19.08 -1.19
N ALA A 113 -11.08 18.97 -1.71
CA ALA A 113 -12.01 17.89 -1.34
C ALA A 113 -11.54 16.54 -1.91
N ILE A 114 -11.02 16.53 -3.14
CA ILE A 114 -10.43 15.35 -3.78
C ILE A 114 -9.18 14.89 -3.03
N VAL A 115 -8.31 15.80 -2.59
CA VAL A 115 -7.15 15.47 -1.76
C VAL A 115 -7.60 14.89 -0.42
N ALA A 116 -8.61 15.49 0.23
CA ALA A 116 -9.11 14.99 1.50
C ALA A 116 -9.76 13.60 1.40
N TRP A 117 -10.42 13.28 0.28
CA TRP A 117 -11.13 12.01 0.11
C TRP A 117 -10.31 10.92 -0.58
N ALA A 118 -9.53 11.27 -1.60
CA ALA A 118 -8.75 10.34 -2.41
C ALA A 118 -7.26 10.32 -2.02
N GLY A 119 -6.76 11.31 -1.28
CA GLY A 119 -5.38 11.38 -0.84
C GLY A 119 -4.92 10.14 -0.08
N PRO A 120 -5.66 9.65 0.94
CA PRO A 120 -5.29 8.42 1.65
C PRO A 120 -5.16 7.19 0.74
N LEU A 121 -6.06 7.05 -0.25
CA LEU A 121 -6.01 5.96 -1.24
C LEU A 121 -4.79 6.06 -2.15
N ILE A 122 -4.47 7.26 -2.64
CA ILE A 122 -3.33 7.48 -3.54
C ILE A 122 -2.01 7.26 -2.79
N ILE A 123 -1.89 7.85 -1.59
CA ILE A 123 -0.71 7.68 -0.73
C ILE A 123 -0.54 6.21 -0.31
N GLY A 124 -1.62 5.55 0.12
CA GLY A 124 -1.62 4.14 0.50
C GLY A 124 -1.16 3.24 -0.64
N ARG A 125 -1.68 3.45 -1.85
CA ARG A 125 -1.27 2.72 -3.05
C ARG A 125 0.21 2.90 -3.36
N HIS A 126 0.71 4.13 -3.37
CA HIS A 126 2.13 4.41 -3.61
C HIS A 126 3.03 3.78 -2.54
N ARG A 127 2.62 3.79 -1.27
CA ARG A 127 3.35 3.08 -0.19
C ARG A 127 3.39 1.58 -0.41
N VAL A 128 2.29 0.97 -0.86
CA VAL A 128 2.28 -0.45 -1.21
C VAL A 128 3.26 -0.75 -2.35
N ARG A 129 3.31 0.10 -3.38
CA ARG A 129 4.29 -0.05 -4.48
C ARG A 129 5.72 0.04 -4.00
N VAL A 130 6.04 1.02 -3.16
CA VAL A 130 7.38 1.12 -2.53
C VAL A 130 7.68 -0.11 -1.69
N ALA A 131 6.72 -0.60 -0.90
CA ALA A 131 6.90 -1.82 -0.11
C ALA A 131 7.23 -3.04 -0.98
N MET A 132 6.56 -3.19 -2.13
CA MET A 132 6.84 -4.27 -3.08
C MET A 132 8.25 -4.16 -3.66
N MET A 133 8.67 -2.96 -4.06
CA MET A 133 10.03 -2.71 -4.57
C MET A 133 11.10 -3.03 -3.52
N LEU A 134 10.92 -2.56 -2.29
CA LEU A 134 11.83 -2.85 -1.17
C LEU A 134 11.89 -4.36 -0.89
N ALA A 135 10.77 -5.07 -1.02
CA ALA A 135 10.71 -6.51 -0.78
C ALA A 135 11.55 -7.33 -1.76
N ILE A 136 11.75 -6.84 -2.98
CA ILE A 136 12.59 -7.47 -4.00
C ILE A 136 13.99 -6.84 -4.10
N GLY A 137 14.36 -5.96 -3.16
CA GLY A 137 15.71 -5.40 -3.04
C GLY A 137 15.94 -4.08 -3.79
N ILE A 138 14.90 -3.46 -4.35
CA ILE A 138 15.03 -2.18 -5.04
C ILE A 138 15.00 -1.04 -4.01
N THR A 139 16.14 -0.40 -3.82
CA THR A 139 16.31 0.69 -2.84
C THR A 139 16.79 2.01 -3.45
N SER A 140 17.07 2.04 -4.75
CA SER A 140 17.49 3.25 -5.45
C SER A 140 16.33 4.22 -5.57
N GLU A 141 16.53 5.45 -5.11
CA GLU A 141 15.51 6.52 -5.14
C GLU A 141 15.03 6.82 -6.56
N GLU A 142 15.96 6.90 -7.52
CA GLU A 142 15.66 7.13 -8.93
C GLU A 142 14.83 5.99 -9.55
N ASP A 143 15.10 4.73 -9.18
CA ASP A 143 14.32 3.58 -9.63
C ASP A 143 12.91 3.59 -9.03
N ILE A 144 12.82 3.87 -7.73
CA ILE A 144 11.54 4.01 -7.02
C ILE A 144 10.72 5.13 -7.65
N LYS A 145 11.32 6.30 -7.91
CA LYS A 145 10.65 7.44 -8.53
C LYS A 145 10.13 7.11 -9.92
N ALA A 146 10.97 6.53 -10.79
CA ALA A 146 10.56 6.11 -12.13
C ALA A 146 9.40 5.11 -12.07
N ALA A 147 9.49 4.14 -11.15
CA ALA A 147 8.49 3.11 -11.00
C ALA A 147 7.20 3.57 -10.33
N LEU A 148 7.18 4.68 -9.59
CA LEU A 148 5.93 5.26 -9.06
C LEU A 148 5.15 6.04 -10.14
N ALA A 149 5.83 6.50 -11.19
CA ALA A 149 5.22 7.28 -12.28
C ALA A 149 4.46 6.43 -13.31
N ILE A 150 4.74 5.12 -13.40
CA ILE A 150 4.05 4.24 -14.36
C ILE A 150 2.64 3.83 -13.89
N PRO A 151 1.72 3.50 -14.81
CA PRO A 151 0.37 3.04 -14.47
C PRO A 151 0.37 1.74 -13.64
N ASP A 152 -0.69 1.54 -12.84
CA ASP A 152 -0.83 0.35 -11.99
C ASP A 152 -0.82 -0.97 -12.78
N GLY A 153 -1.40 -0.96 -13.99
CA GLY A 153 -1.46 -2.14 -14.87
C GLY A 153 -0.09 -2.62 -15.34
N ASP A 154 0.87 -1.70 -15.45
CA ASP A 154 2.22 -1.98 -15.96
C ASP A 154 3.23 -2.22 -14.83
N PHE A 155 2.89 -1.82 -13.60
CA PHE A 155 3.79 -1.88 -12.45
C PHE A 155 4.25 -3.30 -12.13
N VAL A 156 3.31 -4.23 -11.97
CA VAL A 156 3.64 -5.62 -11.60
C VAL A 156 4.49 -6.29 -12.69
N ALA A 157 4.10 -6.12 -13.96
CA ALA A 157 4.86 -6.64 -15.09
C ALA A 157 6.29 -6.09 -15.13
N THR A 158 6.47 -4.81 -14.80
CA THR A 158 7.82 -4.19 -14.73
C THR A 158 8.66 -4.81 -13.60
N LEU A 159 8.08 -5.07 -12.43
CA LEU A 159 8.79 -5.75 -11.34
C LEU A 159 9.15 -7.20 -11.69
N GLU A 160 8.28 -7.90 -12.42
CA GLU A 160 8.56 -9.26 -12.92
C GLU A 160 9.73 -9.25 -13.91
N LEU A 161 9.77 -8.28 -14.85
CA LEU A 161 10.88 -8.10 -15.78
C LEU A 161 12.20 -7.78 -15.06
N HIS A 162 12.16 -6.95 -14.03
CA HIS A 162 13.35 -6.65 -13.21
C HIS A 162 13.81 -7.88 -12.42
N SER A 163 12.88 -8.64 -11.85
CA SER A 163 13.21 -9.87 -11.14
C SER A 163 13.86 -10.91 -12.06
N ALA A 164 13.49 -10.93 -13.34
CA ALA A 164 14.14 -11.74 -14.36
C ALA A 164 15.50 -11.18 -14.83
N ASN A 165 15.77 -9.89 -14.61
CA ASN A 165 16.98 -9.18 -15.05
C ASN A 165 17.57 -8.33 -13.91
N PRO A 166 18.01 -8.94 -12.79
CA PRO A 166 18.32 -8.21 -11.54
C PRO A 166 19.52 -7.24 -11.64
N ASN A 167 20.36 -7.39 -12.67
CA ASN A 167 21.50 -6.49 -12.91
C ASN A 167 21.13 -5.21 -13.66
N MET A 168 19.89 -5.11 -14.16
CA MET A 168 19.42 -3.97 -14.92
C MET A 168 18.62 -3.03 -14.01
N PRO A 169 18.99 -1.74 -13.92
CA PRO A 169 18.21 -0.77 -13.15
C PRO A 169 16.74 -0.74 -13.59
N LEU A 170 15.83 -0.62 -12.62
CA LEU A 170 14.39 -0.67 -12.92
C LEU A 170 13.97 0.45 -13.87
N ARG A 171 14.55 1.65 -13.73
CA ARG A 171 14.32 2.78 -14.63
C ARG A 171 14.64 2.45 -16.09
N ASP A 172 15.69 1.67 -16.35
CA ASP A 172 16.11 1.36 -17.71
C ASP A 172 15.14 0.38 -18.36
N ILE A 173 14.59 -0.55 -17.58
CA ILE A 173 13.51 -1.45 -18.02
C ILE A 173 12.27 -0.63 -18.39
N ILE A 174 11.91 0.36 -17.56
CA ILE A 174 10.79 1.27 -17.83
C ILE A 174 11.03 2.05 -19.13
N HIS A 175 12.21 2.62 -19.32
CA HIS A 175 12.52 3.38 -20.54
C HIS A 175 12.43 2.53 -21.83
N GLN A 176 12.83 1.26 -21.77
CA GLN A 176 12.77 0.36 -22.92
C GLN A 176 11.36 -0.14 -23.22
N THR A 177 10.55 -0.35 -22.19
CA THR A 177 9.18 -0.88 -22.34
C THR A 177 8.14 0.21 -22.54
N MET A 178 8.40 1.43 -22.07
CA MET A 178 7.47 2.56 -22.08
C MET A 178 8.19 3.88 -22.41
N PRO A 179 8.55 4.13 -23.69
CA PRO A 179 9.32 5.31 -24.10
C PRO A 179 8.64 6.66 -23.80
N SER A 180 7.32 6.66 -23.61
CA SER A 180 6.51 7.86 -23.33
C SER A 180 6.30 8.15 -21.84
N ALA A 181 6.83 7.32 -20.93
CA ALA A 181 6.73 7.52 -19.47
C ALA A 181 7.96 8.20 -18.86
N ALA A 182 8.92 8.58 -19.72
CA ALA A 182 10.18 9.24 -19.39
C ALA A 182 10.07 10.77 -19.37
#